data_AF-A0A6L8KJB9-F1
#
_entry.id   AF-A0A6L8KJB9-F1
#
_cell.length_a   1.000
_cell.length_b   1.000
_cell.length_c   1.000
_cell.angle_alpha   90.00
_cell.angle_beta   90.00
_cell.angle_gamma   90.00
#
_symmetry.space_group_name_H-M   'P 1'
#
loop_
_entity.id
_entity.type
_entity.pdbx_description
1 polymer ?
#
loop_
_entity_poly.entity_id
_entity_poly.type
_entity_poly.pdbx_seq_one_letter_code
_entity_poly.pdbx_strand_id
1 'polypeptide(L)'
;MNLPLLRSAVLGLAMLAAAAATVAITPTVKIADHQEKVDLQAIVPSQFGDWRVDPNAGAAVAPSADVQANLDKTYDQILSRTYVNSAGDAIMLTVSYGSQQTQELRAHRQEVCYAAQGFDINNLSHDTLSIGGHAIPVTRMLAINGPRSEPVTYWFTMGDQVVLSRTERFLVQLKYSFSGIIPDGMLVRVSNLTRDEQGGYRAHEAFLAALMKAVDRKSADKLMGAPTGHAS
;
A
#
# COMPACT_ATOMS: atom_id res chain seq x y z
N MET A 1 -50.49 11.84 29.23
CA MET A 1 -49.23 11.15 28.85
C MET A 1 -48.08 11.95 29.42
N ASN A 2 -47.27 11.35 30.31
CA ASN A 2 -46.24 12.08 31.05
C ASN A 2 -45.14 12.55 30.08
N LEU A 3 -44.95 13.87 29.98
CA LEU A 3 -43.92 14.50 29.15
C LEU A 3 -42.50 13.87 29.28
N PRO A 4 -42.03 13.41 30.46
CA PRO A 4 -40.76 12.68 30.56
C PRO A 4 -40.79 11.30 29.89
N LEU A 5 -41.90 10.55 29.99
CA LEU A 5 -42.06 9.25 29.35
C LEU A 5 -42.06 9.36 27.81
N LEU A 6 -42.66 10.40 27.26
CA LEU A 6 -42.63 10.68 25.81
C LEU A 6 -41.19 10.96 25.33
N ARG A 7 -40.42 11.76 26.08
CA ARG A 7 -39.03 12.07 25.75
C ARG A 7 -38.14 10.83 25.80
N SER A 8 -38.30 9.99 26.82
CA SER A 8 -37.58 8.71 26.92
C SER A 8 -37.94 7.75 25.78
N ALA A 9 -39.21 7.69 25.37
CA ALA A 9 -39.64 6.87 24.24
C ALA A 9 -39.04 7.37 22.91
N VAL A 10 -39.04 8.68 22.66
CA VAL A 10 -38.42 9.27 21.46
C VAL A 10 -36.91 9.02 21.43
N LEU A 11 -36.22 9.18 22.55
CA LEU A 11 -34.79 8.88 22.66
C LEU A 11 -34.50 7.39 22.44
N GLY A 12 -35.31 6.50 23.04
CA GLY A 12 -35.19 5.05 22.83
C GLY A 12 -35.40 4.66 21.37
N LEU A 13 -36.40 5.26 20.71
CA LEU A 13 -36.66 5.03 19.28
C LEU A 13 -35.52 5.55 18.40
N ALA A 14 -34.96 6.72 18.73
CA ALA A 14 -33.81 7.28 18.03
C ALA A 14 -32.57 6.41 18.17
N MET A 15 -32.31 5.85 19.37
CA MET A 15 -31.20 4.92 19.59
C MET A 15 -31.39 3.61 18.83
N LEU A 16 -32.61 3.05 18.81
CA LEU A 16 -32.94 1.85 18.03
C LEU A 16 -32.80 2.09 16.52
N ALA A 17 -33.26 3.24 16.03
CA ALA A 17 -33.10 3.64 14.63
C ALA A 17 -31.62 3.80 14.26
N ALA A 18 -30.80 4.41 15.13
CA ALA A 18 -29.36 4.54 14.92
C ALA A 18 -28.65 3.18 14.92
N ALA A 19 -29.03 2.26 15.81
CA ALA A 19 -28.48 0.91 15.86
C ALA A 19 -28.86 0.10 14.60
N ALA A 20 -30.13 0.13 14.18
CA ALA A 20 -30.59 -0.53 12.97
C ALA A 20 -29.93 0.06 11.71
N ALA A 21 -29.78 1.39 11.64
CA ALA A 21 -29.06 2.06 10.56
C ALA A 21 -27.58 1.65 10.53
N THR A 22 -26.93 1.48 11.70
CA THR A 22 -25.55 1.01 11.77
C THR A 22 -25.41 -0.41 11.21
N VAL A 23 -26.32 -1.32 11.57
CA VAL A 23 -26.32 -2.70 11.04
C VAL A 23 -26.55 -2.71 9.52
N ALA A 24 -27.45 -1.88 9.00
CA ALA A 24 -27.72 -1.79 7.57
C ALA A 24 -26.60 -1.12 6.75
N ILE A 25 -25.87 -0.18 7.34
CA ILE A 25 -24.80 0.59 6.67
C ILE A 25 -23.43 -0.06 6.84
N THR A 26 -23.27 -1.02 7.77
CA THR A 26 -21.99 -1.72 7.96
C THR A 26 -21.69 -2.58 6.73
N PRO A 27 -20.62 -2.28 5.97
CA PRO A 27 -20.26 -3.07 4.79
C PRO A 27 -19.79 -4.46 5.23
N THR A 28 -20.39 -5.50 4.65
CA THR A 28 -20.08 -6.91 4.97
C THR A 28 -19.55 -7.69 3.77
N VAL A 29 -19.60 -7.13 2.56
CA VAL A 29 -19.18 -7.79 1.32
C VAL A 29 -17.72 -7.43 1.02
N LYS A 30 -16.86 -8.45 0.92
CA LYS A 30 -15.43 -8.28 0.62
C LYS A 30 -15.20 -8.36 -0.89
N ILE A 31 -14.45 -7.43 -1.47
CA ILE A 31 -14.03 -7.52 -2.88
C ILE A 31 -13.23 -8.81 -3.13
N ALA A 32 -12.37 -9.16 -2.17
CA ALA A 32 -11.50 -10.33 -2.25
C ALA A 32 -12.26 -11.67 -2.30
N ASP A 33 -13.51 -11.72 -1.81
CA ASP A 33 -14.33 -12.95 -1.87
C ASP A 33 -14.93 -13.19 -3.26
N HIS A 34 -14.97 -12.15 -4.11
CA HIS A 34 -15.50 -12.20 -5.47
C HIS A 34 -14.43 -12.06 -6.57
N GLN A 35 -13.18 -11.78 -6.19
CA GLN A 35 -12.04 -11.75 -7.10
C GLN A 35 -11.17 -13.00 -6.94
N GLU A 36 -10.47 -13.35 -8.02
CA GLU A 36 -9.44 -14.40 -8.01
C GLU A 36 -8.43 -14.13 -6.89
N LYS A 37 -8.11 -15.15 -6.08
CA LYS A 37 -7.21 -15.00 -4.92
C LYS A 37 -5.89 -14.40 -5.40
N VAL A 38 -5.51 -13.26 -4.82
CA VAL A 38 -4.22 -12.64 -5.07
C VAL A 38 -3.13 -13.60 -4.58
N ASP A 39 -2.15 -13.89 -5.41
CA ASP A 39 -0.92 -14.61 -5.05
C ASP A 39 0.26 -13.74 -5.46
N LEU A 40 0.90 -13.09 -4.49
CA LEU A 40 2.02 -12.19 -4.75
C LEU A 40 3.21 -12.91 -5.39
N GLN A 41 3.41 -14.20 -5.09
CA GLN A 41 4.51 -14.96 -5.67
C GLN A 41 4.30 -15.26 -7.15
N ALA A 42 3.05 -15.45 -7.55
CA ALA A 42 2.66 -15.64 -8.95
C ALA A 42 2.63 -14.33 -9.73
N ILE A 43 2.16 -13.24 -9.11
CA ILE A 43 2.06 -11.91 -9.72
C ILE A 43 3.43 -11.31 -9.99
N VAL A 44 4.35 -11.36 -9.02
CA VAL A 44 5.67 -10.77 -9.15
C VAL A 44 6.63 -11.85 -9.64
N PRO A 45 7.19 -11.76 -10.86
CA PRO A 45 8.10 -12.79 -11.39
C PRO A 45 9.47 -12.74 -10.70
N SER A 46 10.13 -13.90 -10.56
CA SER A 46 11.49 -13.99 -10.00
C SER A 46 12.59 -13.50 -10.96
N GLN A 47 12.25 -13.35 -12.25
CA GLN A 47 13.11 -12.80 -13.28
C GLN A 47 12.28 -12.06 -14.32
N PHE A 48 12.76 -10.92 -14.78
CA PHE A 48 12.16 -10.16 -15.88
C PHE A 48 13.17 -9.20 -16.50
N GLY A 49 13.15 -9.06 -17.83
CA GLY A 49 14.15 -8.26 -18.53
C GLY A 49 15.57 -8.70 -18.13
N ASP A 50 16.36 -7.76 -17.61
CA ASP A 50 17.72 -7.99 -17.09
C ASP A 50 17.75 -8.25 -15.57
N TRP A 51 16.62 -8.16 -14.88
CA TRP A 51 16.53 -8.31 -13.44
C TRP A 51 16.28 -9.75 -13.03
N ARG A 52 16.99 -10.21 -11.99
CA ARG A 52 16.82 -11.52 -11.37
C ARG A 52 16.86 -11.41 -9.86
N VAL A 53 16.03 -12.19 -9.17
CA VAL A 53 16.13 -12.29 -7.71
C VAL A 53 17.52 -12.79 -7.33
N ASP A 54 18.20 -12.07 -6.45
CA ASP A 54 19.40 -12.54 -5.79
C ASP A 54 19.00 -13.28 -4.50
N PRO A 55 19.13 -14.61 -4.43
CA PRO A 55 18.79 -15.39 -3.24
C PRO A 55 19.77 -15.16 -2.09
N ASN A 56 20.94 -14.56 -2.34
CA ASN A 56 21.97 -14.30 -1.34
C ASN A 56 21.98 -12.84 -0.87
N ALA A 57 21.22 -11.96 -1.51
CA ALA A 57 21.11 -10.58 -1.08
C ALA A 57 20.37 -10.51 0.26
N GLY A 58 20.95 -9.76 1.21
CA GLY A 58 20.28 -9.44 2.47
C GLY A 58 18.90 -8.85 2.21
N ALA A 59 17.91 -9.29 2.99
CA ALA A 59 16.54 -8.80 2.86
C ALA A 59 16.49 -7.27 3.02
N ALA A 60 15.50 -6.65 2.36
CA ALA A 60 15.14 -5.25 2.61
C ALA A 60 15.00 -5.02 4.13
N VAL A 61 15.22 -3.78 4.58
CA VAL A 61 15.16 -3.42 6.02
C VAL A 61 13.94 -4.09 6.66
N ALA A 62 14.22 -5.09 7.48
CA ALA A 62 13.19 -5.90 8.09
C ALA A 62 12.54 -5.09 9.22
N PRO A 63 11.20 -5.09 9.32
CA PRO A 63 10.53 -4.54 10.48
C PRO A 63 11.08 -5.18 11.78
N SER A 64 11.07 -4.42 12.88
CA SER A 64 11.33 -5.00 14.20
C SER A 64 10.29 -6.09 14.52
N ALA A 65 10.61 -7.06 15.38
CA ALA A 65 9.77 -8.23 15.61
C ALA A 65 8.33 -7.89 16.07
N ASP A 66 8.16 -6.82 16.84
CA ASP A 66 6.88 -6.27 17.26
C ASP A 66 6.11 -5.62 16.11
N VAL A 67 6.82 -4.93 15.19
CA VAL A 67 6.22 -4.39 13.97
C VAL A 67 5.85 -5.54 13.02
N GLN A 68 6.70 -6.56 12.86
CA GLN A 68 6.41 -7.74 12.04
C GLN A 68 5.18 -8.49 12.53
N ALA A 69 5.05 -8.73 13.85
CA ALA A 69 3.87 -9.38 14.41
C ALA A 69 2.57 -8.57 14.21
N ASN A 70 2.67 -7.24 14.13
CA ASN A 70 1.53 -6.40 13.76
C ASN A 70 1.26 -6.45 12.24
N LEU A 71 2.30 -6.47 11.41
CA LEU A 71 2.18 -6.61 9.97
C LEU A 71 1.55 -7.95 9.58
N ASP A 72 1.91 -9.06 10.24
CA ASP A 72 1.36 -10.40 9.98
C ASP A 72 -0.12 -10.53 10.35
N LYS A 73 -0.62 -9.69 11.27
CA LYS A 73 -2.06 -9.58 11.59
C LYS A 73 -2.82 -8.70 10.61
N THR A 74 -2.10 -7.87 9.88
CA THR A 74 -2.61 -6.75 9.08
C THR A 74 -2.59 -7.06 7.59
N TYR A 75 -1.63 -7.86 7.13
CA TYR A 75 -1.46 -8.28 5.75
C TYR A 75 -1.61 -9.79 5.63
N ASP A 76 -2.34 -10.25 4.62
CA ASP A 76 -2.47 -11.68 4.33
C ASP A 76 -1.21 -12.24 3.66
N GLN A 77 -0.50 -11.40 2.89
CA GLN A 77 0.71 -11.77 2.18
C GLN A 77 1.72 -10.63 2.19
N ILE A 78 2.99 -10.97 2.41
CA ILE A 78 4.11 -10.06 2.27
C ILE A 78 5.15 -10.73 1.38
N LEU A 79 5.51 -10.07 0.29
CA LEU A 79 6.61 -10.45 -0.59
C LEU A 79 7.77 -9.49 -0.37
N SER A 80 8.95 -10.02 -0.07
CA SER A 80 10.20 -9.26 -0.02
C SER A 80 11.24 -9.94 -0.91
N ARG A 81 11.77 -9.20 -1.88
CA ARG A 81 12.77 -9.71 -2.84
C ARG A 81 13.78 -8.62 -3.15
N THR A 82 15.05 -9.02 -3.30
CA THR A 82 16.09 -8.16 -3.85
C THR A 82 16.41 -8.65 -5.26
N TYR A 83 16.35 -7.74 -6.23
CA TYR A 83 16.68 -8.02 -7.61
C TYR A 83 18.03 -7.40 -7.96
N VAL A 84 18.82 -8.11 -8.76
CA VAL A 84 20.07 -7.63 -9.33
C VAL A 84 20.00 -7.66 -10.85
N ASN A 85 20.64 -6.70 -11.51
CA ASN A 85 20.79 -6.66 -12.96
C ASN A 85 22.22 -7.01 -13.40
N SER A 86 22.48 -7.05 -14.71
CA SER A 86 23.81 -7.35 -15.26
C SER A 86 24.86 -6.28 -14.96
N ALA A 87 24.43 -5.05 -14.63
CA ALA A 87 25.31 -3.95 -14.23
C ALA A 87 25.69 -4.01 -12.73
N GLY A 88 25.08 -4.91 -11.95
CA GLY A 88 25.30 -5.02 -10.51
C GLY A 88 24.44 -4.07 -9.67
N ASP A 89 23.48 -3.37 -10.27
CA ASP A 89 22.51 -2.60 -9.50
C ASP A 89 21.61 -3.55 -8.72
N ALA A 90 21.28 -3.18 -7.48
CA ALA A 90 20.39 -3.95 -6.62
C ALA A 90 19.17 -3.12 -6.21
N ILE A 91 17.97 -3.64 -6.46
CA ILE A 91 16.69 -3.04 -6.04
C ILE A 91 15.98 -3.99 -5.07
N MET A 92 15.65 -3.47 -3.90
CA MET A 92 14.83 -4.13 -2.90
C MET A 92 13.36 -3.80 -3.17
N LEU A 93 12.55 -4.83 -3.44
CA LEU A 93 11.10 -4.72 -3.61
C LEU A 93 10.39 -5.34 -2.42
N THR A 94 9.43 -4.63 -1.85
CA THR A 94 8.49 -5.16 -0.88
C THR A 94 7.06 -4.87 -1.33
N VAL A 95 6.23 -5.91 -1.37
CA VAL A 95 4.80 -5.81 -1.65
C VAL A 95 4.05 -6.44 -0.49
N SER A 96 3.14 -5.70 0.12
CA SER A 96 2.29 -6.20 1.20
C SER A 96 0.83 -6.10 0.77
N TYR A 97 0.08 -7.20 0.85
CA TYR A 97 -1.31 -7.32 0.44
C TYR A 97 -2.22 -7.67 1.61
N GLY A 98 -3.35 -6.98 1.73
CA GLY A 98 -4.42 -7.31 2.67
C GLY A 98 -5.78 -7.35 1.98
N SER A 99 -6.49 -8.47 2.10
CA SER A 99 -7.84 -8.72 1.60
C SER A 99 -8.92 -7.99 2.39
N GLN A 100 -8.60 -7.52 3.60
CA GLN A 100 -9.48 -6.75 4.46
C GLN A 100 -8.79 -5.45 4.86
N GLN A 101 -9.42 -4.31 4.59
CA GLN A 101 -8.90 -3.04 5.05
C GLN A 101 -9.19 -2.81 6.53
N THR A 102 -8.24 -3.13 7.40
CA THR A 102 -8.33 -2.81 8.84
C THR A 102 -7.84 -1.38 9.13
N GLN A 103 -8.17 -0.86 10.32
CA GLN A 103 -7.67 0.43 10.78
C GLN A 103 -6.13 0.43 10.91
N GLU A 104 -5.51 -0.74 11.16
CA GLU A 104 -4.04 -0.88 11.26
C GLU A 104 -3.34 -0.67 9.91
N LEU A 105 -3.91 -1.15 8.79
CA LEU A 105 -3.43 -0.85 7.42
C LEU A 105 -3.33 0.67 7.17
N ARG A 106 -4.18 1.48 7.83
CA ARG A 106 -4.21 2.95 7.68
C ARG A 106 -3.08 3.66 8.41
N ALA A 107 -2.42 2.99 9.36
CA ALA A 107 -1.48 3.61 10.30
C ALA A 107 0.00 3.37 9.93
N HIS A 108 0.31 2.38 9.10
CA HIS A 108 1.68 2.04 8.72
C HIS A 108 2.25 2.98 7.65
N ARG A 109 2.99 3.99 8.10
CA ARG A 109 3.78 4.87 7.21
C ARG A 109 5.24 4.45 7.24
N GLN A 110 5.87 4.34 6.07
CA GLN A 110 7.24 3.85 5.96
C GLN A 110 8.21 4.76 6.71
N GLU A 111 8.05 6.07 6.61
CA GLU A 111 8.88 7.03 7.33
C GLU A 111 8.82 6.87 8.85
N VAL A 112 7.66 6.46 9.41
CA VAL A 112 7.51 6.23 10.85
C VAL A 112 8.24 4.95 11.26
N CYS A 113 8.13 3.88 10.47
CA CYS A 113 8.82 2.62 10.75
C CYS A 113 10.35 2.77 10.62
N TYR A 114 10.84 3.48 9.61
CA TYR A 114 12.27 3.76 9.45
C TYR A 114 12.78 4.65 10.59
N ALA A 115 12.06 5.71 10.96
CA ALA A 115 12.43 6.56 12.09
C ALA A 115 12.47 5.77 13.42
N ALA A 116 11.50 4.88 13.65
CA ALA A 116 11.47 4.00 14.83
C ALA A 116 12.66 3.01 14.88
N GLN A 117 13.24 2.68 13.72
CA GLN A 117 14.46 1.86 13.60
C GLN A 117 15.75 2.68 13.65
N GLY A 118 15.65 3.98 13.96
CA GLY A 118 16.79 4.88 14.11
C GLY A 118 17.33 5.45 12.80
N PHE A 119 16.55 5.46 11.72
CA PHE A 119 16.92 6.20 10.50
C PHE A 119 16.50 7.66 10.60
N ASP A 120 17.38 8.55 10.13
CA ASP A 120 17.03 9.93 9.81
C ASP A 120 16.29 9.96 8.47
N ILE A 121 15.09 10.56 8.46
CA ILE A 121 14.27 10.68 7.26
C ILE A 121 14.43 12.08 6.66
N ASN A 122 15.01 12.12 5.47
CA ASN A 122 15.26 13.34 4.71
C ASN A 122 14.40 13.37 3.43
N ASN A 123 14.19 14.58 2.91
CA ASN A 123 13.59 14.82 1.59
C ASN A 123 12.24 14.10 1.35
N LEU A 124 11.44 13.93 2.41
CA LEU A 124 10.11 13.35 2.32
C LEU A 124 9.24 14.21 1.40
N SER A 125 8.83 13.65 0.27
CA SER A 125 8.13 14.35 -0.79
C SER A 125 7.09 13.46 -1.46
N HIS A 126 6.07 14.10 -2.03
CA HIS A 126 5.10 13.44 -2.90
C HIS A 126 5.47 13.75 -4.35
N ASP A 127 5.44 12.72 -5.19
CA ASP A 127 5.83 12.79 -6.60
C ASP A 127 4.87 11.93 -7.44
N THR A 128 5.03 11.94 -8.77
CA THR A 128 4.26 11.09 -9.68
C THR A 128 5.21 10.33 -10.59
N LEU A 129 5.18 9.00 -10.51
CA LEU A 129 5.83 8.12 -11.49
C LEU A 129 4.95 7.99 -12.73
N SER A 130 5.54 8.02 -13.92
CA SER A 130 4.83 7.76 -15.17
C SER A 130 5.34 6.47 -15.80
N ILE A 131 4.58 5.38 -15.66
CA ILE A 131 4.96 4.07 -16.20
C ILE A 131 4.01 3.68 -17.33
N GLY A 132 4.52 3.65 -18.57
CA GLY A 132 3.72 3.27 -19.73
C GLY A 132 2.43 4.10 -19.87
N GLY A 133 2.50 5.41 -19.58
CA GLY A 133 1.35 6.33 -19.61
C GLY A 133 0.46 6.29 -18.36
N HIS A 134 0.81 5.51 -17.34
CA HIS A 134 0.07 5.44 -16.07
C HIS A 134 0.76 6.32 -15.04
N ALA A 135 0.05 7.34 -14.58
CA ALA A 135 0.49 8.20 -13.49
C ALA A 135 0.22 7.51 -12.16
N ILE A 136 1.28 7.27 -11.39
CA ILE A 136 1.24 6.66 -10.07
C ILE A 136 1.70 7.70 -9.07
N PRO A 137 0.79 8.23 -8.24
CA PRO A 137 1.16 9.09 -7.12
C PRO A 137 2.03 8.29 -6.13
N VAL A 138 3.23 8.77 -5.82
CA VAL A 138 4.16 8.10 -4.90
C VAL A 138 4.64 9.02 -3.80
N THR A 139 5.13 8.43 -2.72
CA THR A 139 5.94 9.10 -1.71
C THR A 139 7.39 8.68 -1.86
N ARG A 140 8.30 9.66 -1.85
CA ARG A 140 9.75 9.48 -1.87
C ARG A 140 10.36 9.98 -0.57
N MET A 141 11.38 9.28 -0.09
CA MET A 141 12.17 9.71 1.07
C MET A 141 13.59 9.15 0.98
N LEU A 142 14.54 9.85 1.59
CA LEU A 142 15.89 9.37 1.82
C LEU A 142 16.05 8.96 3.28
N ALA A 143 16.25 7.67 3.54
CA ALA A 143 16.50 7.16 4.89
C ALA A 143 18.00 6.97 5.12
N ILE A 144 18.54 7.57 6.18
CA ILE A 144 19.97 7.50 6.52
C ILE A 144 20.16 6.89 7.91
N ASN A 145 21.06 5.91 8.02
CA ASN A 145 21.49 5.36 9.31
C ASN A 145 22.99 5.02 9.25
N GLY A 146 23.82 5.89 9.83
CA GLY A 146 25.27 5.77 9.79
C GLY A 146 25.81 5.71 8.35
N PRO A 147 26.47 4.62 7.91
CA PRO A 147 26.96 4.49 6.54
C PRO A 147 25.86 4.13 5.53
N ARG A 148 24.67 3.72 5.99
CA ARG A 148 23.55 3.31 5.14
C ARG A 148 22.80 4.55 4.66
N SER A 149 22.67 4.67 3.35
CA SER A 149 21.85 5.68 2.67
C SER A 149 20.92 4.95 1.72
N GLU A 150 19.62 5.12 1.92
CA GLU A 150 18.58 4.35 1.25
C GLU A 150 17.49 5.28 0.73
N PRO A 151 17.50 5.63 -0.56
CA PRO A 151 16.34 6.20 -1.22
C PRO A 151 15.20 5.18 -1.21
N VAL A 152 14.01 5.63 -0.90
CA VAL A 152 12.80 4.81 -0.84
C VAL A 152 11.71 5.47 -1.67
N THR A 153 11.01 4.68 -2.48
CA THR A 153 9.79 5.08 -3.16
C THR A 153 8.68 4.11 -2.80
N TYR A 154 7.53 4.61 -2.37
CA TYR A 154 6.41 3.75 -2.01
C TYR A 154 5.05 4.39 -2.31
N TRP A 155 4.03 3.56 -2.48
CA TRP A 155 2.64 4.00 -2.60
C TRP A 155 1.70 2.92 -2.05
N PHE A 156 0.47 3.33 -1.75
CA PHE A 156 -0.58 2.43 -1.27
C PHE A 156 -1.76 2.46 -2.23
N THR A 157 -2.28 1.29 -2.59
CA THR A 157 -3.53 1.13 -3.32
C THR A 157 -4.64 0.69 -2.37
N MET A 158 -5.85 1.20 -2.60
CA MET A 158 -7.10 0.77 -1.97
C MET A 158 -8.11 0.45 -3.07
N GLY A 159 -8.41 -0.84 -3.24
CA GLY A 159 -9.12 -1.34 -4.40
C GLY A 159 -8.34 -1.00 -5.66
N ASP A 160 -8.90 -0.11 -6.47
CA ASP A 160 -8.33 0.39 -7.71
C ASP A 160 -7.65 1.77 -7.57
N GLN A 161 -7.60 2.40 -6.39
CA GLN A 161 -7.08 3.77 -6.27
C GLN A 161 -5.78 3.88 -5.49
N VAL A 162 -4.83 4.65 -6.03
CA VAL A 162 -3.63 5.06 -5.27
C VAL A 162 -4.00 6.21 -4.34
N VAL A 163 -3.55 6.14 -3.10
CA VAL A 163 -3.95 7.09 -2.07
C VAL A 163 -2.76 7.61 -1.28
N LEU A 164 -2.50 8.92 -1.40
CA LEU A 164 -1.34 9.56 -0.79
C LEU A 164 -1.63 10.06 0.63
N SER A 165 -2.74 10.78 0.81
CA SER A 165 -3.07 11.45 2.08
C SER A 165 -4.10 10.70 2.94
N ARG A 166 -4.13 10.98 4.25
CA ARG A 166 -5.16 10.44 5.16
C ARG A 166 -6.57 10.87 4.78
N THR A 167 -6.72 12.07 4.22
CA THR A 167 -8.00 12.65 3.80
C THR A 167 -8.53 12.03 2.52
N GLU A 168 -7.68 11.79 1.52
CA GLU A 168 -8.07 11.08 0.29
C GLU A 168 -8.50 9.65 0.61
N ARG A 169 -7.75 8.96 1.49
CA ARG A 169 -8.12 7.63 1.99
C ARG A 169 -9.50 7.61 2.63
N PHE A 170 -9.79 8.59 3.47
CA PHE A 170 -11.09 8.70 4.14
C PHE A 170 -12.24 8.91 3.14
N LEU A 171 -12.04 9.75 2.11
CA LEU A 171 -13.05 10.02 1.08
C LEU A 171 -13.34 8.79 0.21
N VAL A 172 -12.29 8.09 -0.24
CA VAL A 172 -12.43 6.84 -1.02
C VAL A 172 -13.15 5.78 -0.19
N GLN A 173 -12.80 5.68 1.10
CA GLN A 173 -13.44 4.75 2.02
C GLN A 173 -14.93 5.07 2.22
N LEU A 174 -15.31 6.33 2.39
CA LEU A 174 -16.72 6.72 2.49
C LEU A 174 -17.49 6.28 1.24
N LYS A 175 -16.94 6.54 0.04
CA LYS A 175 -17.54 6.12 -1.23
C LYS A 175 -17.79 4.61 -1.30
N TYR A 176 -16.81 3.80 -0.91
CA TYR A 176 -16.96 2.34 -0.89
C TYR A 176 -17.85 1.83 0.26
N SER A 177 -17.85 2.50 1.41
CA SER A 177 -18.70 2.14 2.56
C SER A 177 -20.19 2.33 2.25
N PHE A 178 -20.55 3.39 1.51
CA PHE A 178 -21.91 3.55 0.99
C PHE A 178 -22.31 2.51 -0.05
N SER A 179 -21.33 1.81 -0.65
CA SER A 179 -21.55 0.73 -1.61
C SER A 179 -21.59 -0.66 -0.95
N GLY A 180 -21.38 -0.76 0.37
CA GLY A 180 -21.39 -2.03 1.11
C GLY A 180 -20.12 -2.88 0.94
N ILE A 181 -19.05 -2.31 0.39
CA ILE A 181 -17.87 -3.03 -0.10
C ILE A 181 -16.61 -2.68 0.73
N ILE A 182 -15.84 -3.70 1.14
CA ILE A 182 -14.51 -3.54 1.74
C ILE A 182 -13.44 -3.69 0.63
N PRO A 183 -12.72 -2.62 0.26
CA PRO A 183 -11.64 -2.72 -0.72
C PRO A 183 -10.45 -3.48 -0.13
N ASP A 184 -9.77 -4.24 -0.97
CA ASP A 184 -8.44 -4.76 -0.63
C ASP A 184 -7.40 -3.63 -0.73
N GLY A 185 -6.18 -3.87 -0.25
CA GLY A 185 -5.12 -2.87 -0.38
C GLY A 185 -3.75 -3.48 -0.55
N MET A 186 -2.88 -2.75 -1.24
CA MET A 186 -1.47 -3.09 -1.36
C MET A 186 -0.56 -1.92 -1.04
N LEU A 187 0.53 -2.22 -0.33
CA LEU A 187 1.67 -1.33 -0.21
C LEU A 187 2.77 -1.85 -1.12
N VAL A 188 3.22 -1.04 -2.08
CA VAL A 188 4.40 -1.33 -2.87
C VAL A 188 5.51 -0.38 -2.45
N ARG A 189 6.69 -0.93 -2.18
CA ARG A 189 7.90 -0.20 -1.81
C ARG A 189 9.07 -0.71 -2.64
N VAL A 190 9.82 0.22 -3.20
CA VAL A 190 11.14 -0.03 -3.79
C VAL A 190 12.20 0.84 -3.13
N SER A 191 13.36 0.25 -2.88
CA SER A 191 14.52 0.97 -2.34
C SER A 191 15.83 0.39 -2.85
N ASN A 192 16.91 1.16 -2.71
CA ASN A 192 18.26 0.70 -3.03
C ASN A 192 19.29 1.33 -2.09
N LEU A 193 20.50 0.77 -2.05
CA LEU A 193 21.59 1.31 -1.24
C LEU A 193 22.48 2.20 -2.09
N THR A 194 22.33 3.51 -1.93
CA THR A 194 23.13 4.49 -2.67
C THR A 194 23.19 5.82 -1.93
N ARG A 195 24.29 6.55 -2.14
CA ARG A 195 24.42 7.95 -1.72
C ARG A 195 23.92 8.94 -2.79
N ASP A 196 23.77 8.48 -4.03
CA ASP A 196 23.12 9.26 -5.09
C ASP A 196 21.61 9.07 -5.02
N GLU A 197 20.94 9.94 -4.29
CA GLU A 197 19.48 9.91 -4.10
C GLU A 197 18.72 9.96 -5.43
N GLN A 198 19.07 10.90 -6.31
CA GLN A 198 18.38 11.10 -7.58
C GLN A 198 18.66 9.96 -8.56
N GLY A 199 19.88 9.42 -8.56
CA GLY A 199 20.20 8.18 -9.26
C GLY A 199 19.38 6.99 -8.77
N GLY A 200 19.20 6.86 -7.45
CA GLY A 200 18.35 5.83 -6.85
C GLY A 200 16.90 5.91 -7.32
N TYR A 201 16.30 7.10 -7.28
CA TYR A 201 14.92 7.28 -7.78
C TYR A 201 14.76 6.99 -9.27
N ARG A 202 15.76 7.30 -10.11
CA ARG A 202 15.74 6.90 -11.53
C ARG A 202 15.87 5.39 -11.70
N ALA A 203 16.70 4.73 -10.89
CA ALA A 203 16.81 3.27 -10.90
C ALA A 203 15.50 2.59 -10.49
N HIS A 204 14.77 3.16 -9.51
CA HIS A 204 13.44 2.69 -9.11
C HIS A 204 12.46 2.75 -10.27
N GLU A 205 12.41 3.87 -11.00
CA GLU A 205 11.52 4.05 -12.14
C GLU A 205 11.83 3.05 -13.26
N ALA A 206 13.10 2.88 -13.61
CA ALA A 206 13.52 1.90 -14.61
C ALA A 206 13.19 0.46 -14.21
N PHE A 207 13.42 0.10 -12.95
CA PHE A 207 13.06 -1.20 -12.39
C PHE A 207 11.55 -1.46 -12.46
N LEU A 208 10.75 -0.49 -11.98
CA LEU A 208 9.29 -0.62 -11.98
C LEU A 208 8.73 -0.68 -13.40
N ALA A 209 9.24 0.12 -14.34
CA ALA A 209 8.84 0.06 -15.74
C ALA A 209 9.12 -1.32 -16.36
N ALA A 210 10.27 -1.93 -16.05
CA ALA A 210 10.60 -3.28 -16.49
C ALA A 210 9.69 -4.33 -15.86
N LEU A 211 9.39 -4.21 -14.56
CA LEU A 211 8.48 -5.11 -13.85
C LEU A 211 7.06 -5.06 -14.42
N MET A 212 6.50 -3.86 -14.59
CA MET A 212 5.13 -3.68 -15.08
C MET A 212 4.96 -4.15 -16.52
N LYS A 213 6.03 -4.14 -17.32
CA LYS A 213 6.04 -4.71 -18.68
C LYS A 213 6.04 -6.25 -18.68
N ALA A 214 6.53 -6.88 -17.61
CA ALA A 214 6.72 -8.32 -17.53
C ALA A 214 5.54 -9.07 -16.90
N VAL A 215 4.68 -8.38 -16.17
CA VAL A 215 3.44 -8.93 -15.62
C VAL A 215 2.28 -8.72 -16.58
N ASP A 216 1.22 -9.51 -16.45
CA ASP A 216 0.00 -9.29 -17.24
C ASP A 216 -0.68 -7.97 -16.83
N ARG A 217 -1.58 -7.49 -17.70
CA ARG A 217 -2.21 -6.18 -17.54
C ARG A 217 -3.00 -6.06 -16.23
N LYS A 218 -3.73 -7.10 -15.83
CA LYS A 218 -4.55 -7.11 -14.62
C LYS A 218 -3.65 -7.03 -13.38
N SER A 219 -2.54 -7.76 -13.38
CA SER A 219 -1.52 -7.69 -12.33
C SER A 219 -0.85 -6.31 -12.25
N ALA A 220 -0.50 -5.72 -13.39
CA ALA A 220 0.07 -4.38 -13.44
C ALA A 220 -0.89 -3.32 -12.87
N ASP A 221 -2.16 -3.34 -13.30
CA ASP A 221 -3.19 -2.42 -12.81
C ASP A 221 -3.43 -2.59 -11.31
N LYS A 222 -3.35 -3.83 -10.81
CA LYS A 222 -3.46 -4.10 -9.38
C LYS A 222 -2.29 -3.49 -8.59
N LEU A 223 -1.05 -3.66 -9.06
CA LEU A 223 0.15 -3.13 -8.40
C LEU A 223 0.26 -1.59 -8.49
N MET A 224 -0.13 -1.00 -9.62
CA MET A 224 -0.03 0.44 -9.87
C MET A 224 -1.24 1.23 -9.35
N GLY A 225 -2.39 0.57 -9.17
CA GLY A 225 -3.69 1.24 -9.11
C GLY A 225 -4.17 1.63 -10.51
N ALA A 226 -5.48 1.89 -10.64
CA ALA A 226 -6.08 2.39 -11.86
C ALA A 226 -5.51 3.77 -12.22
N PRO A 227 -5.34 4.07 -13.53
CA PRO A 227 -4.85 5.36 -13.98
C PRO A 227 -5.75 6.48 -13.44
N THR A 228 -5.14 7.53 -12.88
CA THR A 228 -5.85 8.75 -12.50
C THR A 228 -6.33 9.46 -13.77
N GLY A 229 -7.47 9.03 -14.29
CA GLY A 229 -8.05 9.50 -15.53
C GLY A 229 -9.08 8.53 -16.06
N HIS A 230 -10.33 8.72 -15.62
CA HIS A 230 -11.63 8.48 -16.28
C HIS A 230 -12.68 8.14 -15.19
N ALA A 231 -13.07 9.17 -14.44
CA ALA A 231 -14.45 9.26 -13.99
C ALA A 231 -15.18 10.07 -15.07
N SER A 232 -15.77 9.36 -16.03
CA SER A 232 -16.89 9.87 -16.82
C SER A 232 -18.17 9.50 -16.09
#